data_AF-A0A838RZH7-F1
#
_entry.id   AF-A0A838RZH7-F1
#
_cell.length_a   1.000
_cell.length_b   1.000
_cell.length_c   1.000
_cell.angle_alpha   90.00
_cell.angle_beta   90.00
_cell.angle_gamma   90.00
#
_symmetry.space_group_name_H-M   'P 1'
#
loop_
_entity.id
_entity.type
_entity.pdbx_description
1 polymer ?
#
loop_
_entity_poly.entity_id
_entity_poly.type
_entity_poly.pdbx_seq_one_letter_code
_entity_poly.pdbx_strand_id
1 'polypeptide(L)'
;MSHTLIDLSHTIEHGMITYKGLPAPVISDHLTREASRALYAPGTEFHIGNIEMVANTGTYLDSPFHRYEEGKDLAGLPLDSLAYLEGIVVRHIGGAERELERSRSPNIETSAGNLSGPEDRAITAAALEHLDVKAKAVLFYTAWDTRWRTEDYSNGRHPFLSADAAQFLADAGAALVG
;
A
#
# COMPACT_ATOMS: atom_id res chain seq x y z
N MET A 1 1.26 -27.38 -8.79
CA MET A 1 1.34 -26.77 -7.45
C MET A 1 0.24 -25.72 -7.38
N SER A 2 -0.53 -25.65 -6.29
CA SER A 2 -1.51 -24.57 -6.11
C SER A 2 -0.80 -23.34 -5.55
N HIS A 3 -0.93 -22.21 -6.22
CA HIS A 3 -0.49 -20.92 -5.69
C HIS A 3 -1.65 -20.27 -4.92
N THR A 4 -1.34 -19.68 -3.77
CA THR A 4 -2.28 -18.82 -3.05
C THR A 4 -2.02 -17.38 -3.46
N LEU A 5 -3.06 -16.67 -3.89
CA LEU A 5 -3.01 -15.24 -4.17
C LEU A 5 -3.60 -14.48 -2.98
N ILE A 6 -2.91 -13.44 -2.53
CA ILE A 6 -3.32 -12.58 -1.41
C ILE A 6 -3.47 -11.16 -1.96
N ASP A 7 -4.65 -10.57 -1.78
CA ASP A 7 -4.88 -9.17 -2.11
C ASP A 7 -4.41 -8.29 -0.94
N LEU A 8 -3.56 -7.31 -1.25
CA LEU A 8 -3.01 -6.34 -0.30
C LEU A 8 -3.65 -4.95 -0.45
N SER A 9 -4.76 -4.86 -1.20
CA SER A 9 -5.40 -3.60 -1.57
C SER A 9 -6.59 -3.27 -0.67
N HIS A 10 -6.75 -2.00 -0.33
CA HIS A 10 -8.02 -1.50 0.20
C HIS A 10 -8.98 -1.11 -0.93
N THR A 11 -10.25 -1.50 -0.79
CA THR A 11 -11.31 -1.12 -1.74
C THR A 11 -11.50 0.39 -1.79
N ILE A 12 -11.52 0.93 -3.02
CA ILE A 12 -11.83 2.33 -3.32
C ILE A 12 -13.34 2.50 -3.54
N GLU A 13 -13.94 3.48 -2.91
CA GLU A 13 -15.37 3.80 -2.95
C GLU A 13 -15.60 5.27 -3.27
N HIS A 14 -16.71 5.59 -3.93
CA HIS A 14 -17.08 6.98 -4.20
C HIS A 14 -17.13 7.81 -2.92
N GLY A 15 -16.50 8.99 -2.92
CA GLY A 15 -16.55 9.93 -1.81
C GLY A 15 -15.73 9.52 -0.58
N MET A 16 -15.00 8.39 -0.64
CA MET A 16 -14.19 7.97 0.50
C MET A 16 -13.03 8.92 0.76
N ILE A 17 -12.71 9.14 2.03
CA ILE A 17 -11.55 9.94 2.43
C ILE A 17 -10.38 8.99 2.64
N THR A 18 -9.35 9.10 1.80
CA THR A 18 -8.10 8.32 1.90
C THR A 18 -7.03 9.07 2.68
N TYR A 19 -6.90 10.38 2.45
CA TYR A 19 -5.98 11.25 3.15
C TYR A 19 -6.63 12.61 3.38
N LYS A 20 -6.49 13.17 4.59
CA LYS A 20 -7.09 14.46 4.94
C LYS A 20 -6.51 15.58 4.06
N GLY A 21 -7.38 16.25 3.31
CA GLY A 21 -7.01 17.37 2.44
C GLY A 21 -6.90 17.02 0.95
N LEU A 22 -6.91 15.74 0.57
CA LEU A 22 -7.00 15.34 -0.84
C LEU A 22 -8.47 15.24 -1.30
N PRO A 23 -8.76 15.55 -2.58
CA PRO A 23 -10.07 15.27 -3.18
C PRO A 23 -10.45 13.79 -3.04
N ALA A 24 -11.71 13.54 -2.67
CA ALA A 24 -12.25 12.19 -2.66
C ALA A 24 -12.49 11.68 -4.10
N PRO A 25 -12.37 10.38 -4.36
CA PRO A 25 -12.64 9.81 -5.68
C PRO A 25 -14.11 9.98 -6.08
N VAL A 26 -14.34 10.36 -7.33
CA VAL A 26 -15.65 10.42 -7.95
C VAL A 26 -15.82 9.21 -8.85
N ILE A 27 -16.76 8.33 -8.50
CA ILE A 27 -17.10 7.15 -9.29
C ILE A 27 -18.53 7.35 -9.78
N SER A 28 -18.72 7.37 -11.09
CA SER A 28 -19.99 7.67 -11.74
C SER A 28 -20.15 6.87 -13.02
N ASP A 29 -21.27 7.07 -13.73
CA ASP A 29 -21.52 6.43 -15.01
C ASP A 29 -21.14 7.38 -16.16
N HIS A 30 -20.26 6.92 -17.05
CA HIS A 30 -20.11 7.52 -18.38
C HIS A 30 -21.26 7.09 -19.30
N LEU A 31 -21.64 5.81 -19.23
CA LEU A 31 -22.80 5.24 -19.91
C LEU A 31 -23.49 4.23 -18.99
N THR A 32 -24.75 4.50 -18.64
CA THR A 32 -25.57 3.56 -17.87
C THR A 32 -25.99 2.36 -18.73
N ARG A 33 -26.33 1.23 -18.10
CA ARG A 33 -26.87 0.05 -18.83
C ARG A 33 -28.10 0.41 -19.63
N GLU A 34 -29.01 1.12 -18.97
CA GLU A 34 -30.30 1.48 -19.50
C GLU A 34 -30.14 2.38 -20.72
N ALA A 35 -29.25 3.37 -20.64
CA ALA A 35 -28.93 4.25 -21.74
C ALA A 35 -28.28 3.50 -22.92
N SER A 36 -27.43 2.49 -22.63
CA SER A 36 -26.77 1.71 -23.68
C SER A 36 -27.76 0.98 -24.60
N ARG A 37 -28.95 0.59 -24.11
CA ARG A 37 -29.95 -0.12 -24.92
C ARG A 37 -30.44 0.69 -26.12
N ALA A 38 -30.36 2.02 -26.06
CA ALA A 38 -30.71 2.89 -27.19
C ALA A 38 -29.63 2.91 -28.29
N LEU A 39 -28.42 2.41 -28.00
CA LEU A 39 -27.27 2.42 -28.91
C LEU A 39 -27.02 1.06 -29.57
N TYR A 40 -27.49 -0.02 -28.94
CA TYR A 40 -27.19 -1.39 -29.36
C TYR A 40 -28.44 -2.18 -29.75
N ALA A 41 -28.22 -3.29 -30.47
CA ALA A 41 -29.30 -4.18 -30.87
C ALA A 41 -30.03 -4.79 -29.65
N PRO A 42 -31.32 -5.12 -29.78
CA PRO A 42 -32.07 -5.76 -28.71
C PRO A 42 -31.34 -6.99 -28.13
N GLY A 43 -31.25 -7.05 -26.80
CA GLY A 43 -30.52 -8.11 -26.08
C GLY A 43 -29.04 -7.82 -25.85
N THR A 44 -28.51 -6.68 -26.30
CA THR A 44 -27.14 -6.23 -26.02
C THR A 44 -27.16 -4.96 -25.17
N GLU A 45 -26.47 -4.98 -24.03
CA GLU A 45 -26.33 -3.82 -23.14
C GLU A 45 -24.94 -3.78 -22.51
N PHE A 46 -24.44 -2.58 -22.24
CA PHE A 46 -23.13 -2.32 -21.67
C PHE A 46 -23.22 -1.25 -20.59
N HIS A 47 -22.23 -1.22 -19.71
CA HIS A 47 -22.04 -0.15 -18.75
C HIS A 47 -20.59 0.31 -18.79
N ILE A 48 -20.41 1.63 -18.77
CA ILE A 48 -19.09 2.25 -18.76
C ILE A 48 -19.04 3.16 -17.55
N GLY A 49 -18.23 2.77 -16.57
CA GLY A 49 -17.94 3.60 -15.41
C GLY A 49 -16.96 4.73 -15.76
N ASN A 50 -17.10 5.85 -15.07
CA ASN A 50 -16.14 6.94 -15.02
C ASN A 50 -15.52 6.99 -13.61
N ILE A 51 -14.20 7.15 -13.54
CA ILE A 51 -13.46 7.26 -12.29
C ILE A 51 -12.54 8.47 -12.39
N GLU A 52 -12.74 9.43 -11.48
CA GLU A 52 -11.86 10.57 -11.29
C GLU A 52 -11.27 10.48 -9.88
N MET A 53 -9.94 10.46 -9.78
CA MET A 53 -9.25 10.37 -8.49
C MET A 53 -7.83 10.90 -8.58
N VAL A 54 -7.28 11.31 -7.43
CA VAL A 54 -5.84 11.56 -7.30
C VAL A 54 -5.11 10.22 -7.31
N ALA A 55 -3.93 10.15 -7.95
CA ALA A 55 -3.16 8.91 -8.06
C ALA A 55 -2.80 8.30 -6.69
N ASN A 56 -2.63 9.13 -5.65
CA ASN A 56 -2.36 8.74 -4.27
C ASN A 56 -3.62 8.34 -3.47
N THR A 57 -4.59 7.67 -4.09
CA THR A 57 -5.86 7.25 -3.47
C THR A 57 -5.82 5.75 -3.13
N GLY A 58 -6.03 5.38 -1.87
CA GLY A 58 -6.14 3.98 -1.44
C GLY A 58 -4.78 3.30 -1.31
N THR A 59 -4.66 2.06 -1.80
CA THR A 59 -3.36 1.39 -2.00
C THR A 59 -2.81 1.86 -3.35
N TYR A 60 -1.67 2.55 -3.34
CA TYR A 60 -1.11 3.20 -4.53
C TYR A 60 0.41 2.96 -4.65
N LEU A 61 0.97 3.42 -5.77
CA LEU A 61 2.41 3.39 -6.03
C LEU A 61 2.90 4.82 -6.30
N ASP A 62 3.97 5.22 -5.61
CA ASP A 62 4.71 6.42 -5.96
C ASP A 62 5.84 6.09 -6.94
N SER A 63 5.89 6.83 -8.04
CA SER A 63 6.99 6.78 -9.01
C SER A 63 8.01 7.89 -8.70
N PRO A 64 9.27 7.78 -9.18
CA PRO A 64 10.28 8.83 -8.97
C PRO A 64 9.80 10.24 -9.36
N PHE A 65 8.98 10.37 -10.41
CA PHE A 65 8.38 11.63 -10.84
C PHE A 65 7.59 12.36 -9.74
N HIS A 66 7.02 11.61 -8.78
CA HIS A 66 6.29 12.19 -7.64
C HIS A 66 7.15 13.16 -6.83
N ARG A 67 8.47 12.91 -6.76
CA ARG A 67 9.42 13.74 -6.01
C ARG A 67 10.44 14.47 -6.88
N TYR A 68 10.88 13.85 -7.96
CA TYR A 68 11.96 14.34 -8.81
C TYR A 68 11.37 14.64 -10.20
N GLU A 69 11.39 15.91 -10.62
CA GLU A 69 10.78 16.37 -11.87
C GLU A 69 11.24 15.59 -13.12
N GLU A 70 12.51 15.17 -13.15
CA GLU A 70 13.08 14.37 -14.26
C GLU A 70 12.98 12.86 -14.03
N GLY A 71 12.27 12.45 -12.97
CA GLY A 71 12.05 11.05 -12.63
C GLY A 71 11.09 10.36 -13.59
N LYS A 72 11.18 9.03 -13.67
CA LYS A 72 10.18 8.24 -14.40
C LYS A 72 8.82 8.37 -13.74
N ASP A 73 7.79 8.61 -14.55
CA ASP A 73 6.40 8.48 -14.11
C ASP A 73 5.97 7.01 -14.08
N LEU A 74 4.71 6.76 -13.70
CA LEU A 74 4.16 5.41 -13.62
C LEU A 74 4.21 4.66 -14.96
N ALA A 75 4.02 5.36 -16.09
CA ALA A 75 4.05 4.74 -17.41
C ALA A 75 5.49 4.40 -17.87
N GLY A 76 6.49 5.09 -17.34
CA GLY A 76 7.91 4.86 -17.62
C GLY A 76 8.59 3.79 -16.77
N LEU A 77 7.92 3.26 -15.73
CA LEU A 77 8.47 2.20 -14.89
C LEU A 77 8.45 0.84 -15.63
N PRO A 78 9.58 0.10 -15.66
CA PRO A 78 9.61 -1.23 -16.27
C PRO A 78 8.86 -2.23 -15.38
N LEU A 79 8.23 -3.23 -15.99
CA LEU A 79 7.42 -4.21 -15.23
C LEU A 79 8.25 -5.03 -14.24
N ASP A 80 9.52 -5.28 -14.54
CA ASP A 80 10.43 -6.04 -13.68
C ASP A 80 10.81 -5.30 -12.39
N SER A 81 10.55 -3.98 -12.29
CA SER A 81 10.71 -3.24 -11.04
C SER A 81 9.47 -3.28 -10.15
N LEU A 82 8.37 -3.89 -10.60
CA LEU A 82 7.07 -3.85 -9.89
C LEU A 82 6.40 -5.22 -9.75
N ALA A 83 6.57 -6.11 -10.72
CA ALA A 83 5.86 -7.37 -10.82
C ALA A 83 6.81 -8.55 -10.74
N TYR A 84 6.31 -9.66 -10.20
CA TYR A 84 7.05 -10.93 -10.07
C TYR A 84 8.38 -10.79 -9.29
N LEU A 85 8.44 -9.82 -8.39
CA LEU A 85 9.54 -9.65 -7.45
C LEU A 85 9.47 -10.70 -6.34
N GLU A 86 10.63 -11.18 -5.89
CA GLU A 86 10.71 -11.88 -4.61
C GLU A 86 10.37 -10.87 -3.50
N GLY A 87 9.43 -11.24 -2.63
CA GLY A 87 8.96 -10.39 -1.55
C GLY A 87 9.57 -10.76 -0.21
N ILE A 88 10.05 -9.76 0.54
CA ILE A 88 10.45 -9.87 1.94
C ILE A 88 9.45 -9.06 2.78
N VAL A 89 8.91 -9.68 3.82
CA VAL A 89 8.07 -8.98 4.80
C VAL A 89 8.87 -8.73 6.07
N VAL A 90 9.11 -7.46 6.38
CA VAL A 90 9.72 -7.02 7.63
C VAL A 90 8.61 -6.65 8.61
N ARG A 91 8.53 -7.35 9.74
CA ARG A 91 7.47 -7.14 10.73
C ARG A 91 7.93 -6.13 11.79
N HIS A 92 7.22 -5.02 11.90
CA HIS A 92 7.45 -3.98 12.91
C HIS A 92 6.12 -3.53 13.53
N ILE A 93 5.62 -4.33 14.45
CA ILE A 93 4.27 -4.19 15.01
C ILE A 93 4.36 -3.53 16.38
N GLY A 94 3.42 -2.65 16.73
CA GLY A 94 3.34 -2.02 18.06
C GLY A 94 2.94 -3.00 19.17
N GLY A 95 3.12 -2.60 20.45
CA GLY A 95 2.73 -3.45 21.60
C GLY A 95 1.24 -3.79 21.61
N ALA A 96 0.38 -2.78 21.38
CA ALA A 96 -1.07 -2.94 21.34
C ALA A 96 -1.53 -3.76 20.11
N GLU A 97 -0.92 -3.53 18.96
CA GLU A 97 -1.24 -4.23 17.71
C GLU A 97 -0.86 -5.72 17.78
N ARG A 98 0.24 -6.08 18.47
CA ARG A 98 0.62 -7.48 18.71
C ARG A 98 -0.44 -8.24 19.51
N GLU A 99 -1.08 -7.60 20.49
CA GLU A 99 -2.12 -8.23 21.30
C GLU A 99 -3.38 -8.50 20.47
N LEU A 100 -3.78 -7.56 19.61
CA LEU A 100 -4.84 -7.76 18.63
C LEU A 100 -4.50 -8.88 17.63
N GLU A 101 -3.29 -8.92 17.07
CA GLU A 101 -2.88 -9.94 16.11
C GLU A 101 -2.88 -11.34 16.75
N ARG A 102 -2.36 -11.48 17.98
CA ARG A 102 -2.38 -12.75 18.74
C ARG A 102 -3.80 -13.28 18.95
N SER A 103 -4.77 -12.38 19.16
CA SER A 103 -6.19 -12.77 19.29
C SER A 103 -6.80 -13.28 17.97
N ARG A 104 -6.30 -12.80 16.82
CA ARG A 104 -6.81 -13.13 15.48
C ARG A 104 -6.08 -14.29 14.82
N SER A 105 -4.84 -14.56 15.21
CA SER A 105 -3.99 -15.60 14.61
C SER A 105 -3.01 -16.14 15.65
N PRO A 106 -3.47 -17.05 16.54
CA PRO A 106 -2.69 -17.50 17.70
C PRO A 106 -1.41 -18.29 17.36
N ASN A 107 -1.20 -18.66 16.10
CA ASN A 107 -0.08 -19.48 15.64
C ASN A 107 1.08 -18.69 15.01
N ILE A 108 1.04 -17.35 15.00
CA ILE A 108 2.13 -16.52 14.47
C ILE A 108 3.08 -16.15 15.60
N GLU A 109 4.33 -16.63 15.55
CA GLU A 109 5.39 -16.19 16.45
C GLU A 109 5.70 -14.71 16.19
N THR A 110 5.43 -13.86 17.19
CA THR A 110 5.79 -12.44 17.18
C THR A 110 6.98 -12.24 18.10
N SER A 111 8.11 -11.78 17.55
CA SER A 111 9.27 -11.39 18.36
C SER A 111 8.90 -10.20 19.26
N ALA A 112 9.37 -10.27 20.50
CA ALA A 112 9.02 -9.36 21.57
C ALA A 112 9.84 -8.06 21.50
N GLY A 113 9.18 -6.97 21.11
CA GLY A 113 9.56 -5.61 21.50
C GLY A 113 8.33 -4.95 22.11
N ASN A 114 8.47 -4.11 23.13
CA ASN A 114 7.32 -3.40 23.71
C ASN A 114 7.36 -1.96 23.20
N LEU A 115 6.73 -1.72 22.04
CA LEU A 115 6.82 -0.45 21.34
C LEU A 115 5.72 0.50 21.83
N SER A 116 6.09 1.61 22.46
CA SER A 116 5.16 2.60 23.05
C SER A 116 5.61 4.07 22.93
N GLY A 117 6.88 4.35 22.57
CA GLY A 117 7.43 5.68 22.35
C GLY A 117 7.61 6.06 20.86
N PRO A 118 7.94 7.33 20.54
CA PRO A 118 8.27 7.75 19.18
C PRO A 118 9.50 7.04 18.62
N GLU A 119 10.47 6.67 19.47
CA GLU A 119 11.65 5.89 19.08
C GLU A 119 11.29 4.45 18.69
N ASP A 120 10.19 3.95 19.24
CA ASP A 120 9.67 2.62 18.94
C ASP A 120 8.87 2.55 17.62
N ARG A 121 8.55 3.69 17.01
CA ARG A 121 7.86 3.76 15.71
C ARG A 121 8.81 3.75 14.51
N ALA A 122 10.06 4.14 14.74
CA ALA A 122 11.06 4.19 13.70
C ALA A 122 11.54 2.76 13.38
N ILE A 123 11.53 2.41 12.10
CA ILE A 123 12.15 1.19 11.58
C ILE A 123 13.53 1.60 11.07
N THR A 124 14.57 1.11 11.74
CA THR A 124 15.96 1.52 11.51
C THR A 124 16.72 0.53 10.62
N ALA A 125 17.90 0.91 10.15
CA ALA A 125 18.74 0.03 9.32
C ALA A 125 19.07 -1.30 10.03
N ALA A 126 19.16 -1.31 11.36
CA ALA A 126 19.40 -2.52 12.15
C ALA A 126 18.34 -3.63 11.90
N ALA A 127 17.10 -3.27 11.54
CA ALA A 127 16.06 -4.23 11.18
C ALA A 127 16.27 -4.88 9.81
N LEU A 128 17.22 -4.37 9.00
CA LEU A 128 17.42 -4.70 7.59
C LEU A 128 18.80 -5.26 7.28
N GLU A 129 19.83 -4.90 8.06
CA GLU A 129 21.24 -5.23 7.81
C GLU A 129 21.54 -6.74 7.60
N HIS A 130 20.68 -7.61 8.11
CA HIS A 130 20.81 -9.06 8.00
C HIS A 130 20.07 -9.66 6.79
N LEU A 131 19.38 -8.84 5.99
CA LEU A 131 18.55 -9.25 4.86
C LEU A 131 19.23 -8.96 3.53
N ASP A 132 19.16 -9.90 2.59
CA ASP A 132 19.49 -9.65 1.18
C ASP A 132 18.26 -9.07 0.47
N VAL A 133 18.24 -7.75 0.33
CA VAL A 133 17.12 -6.97 -0.24
C VAL A 133 17.29 -6.68 -1.73
N LYS A 134 18.44 -7.03 -2.33
CA LYS A 134 18.77 -6.62 -3.70
C LYS A 134 17.77 -7.16 -4.71
N ALA A 135 17.20 -6.27 -5.52
CA ALA A 135 16.18 -6.57 -6.52
C ALA A 135 14.89 -7.21 -5.96
N LYS A 136 14.60 -7.04 -4.67
CA LYS A 136 13.40 -7.57 -4.01
C LYS A 136 12.39 -6.47 -3.68
N ALA A 137 11.13 -6.87 -3.51
CA ALA A 137 10.11 -6.04 -2.87
C ALA A 137 10.23 -6.19 -1.35
N VAL A 138 10.48 -5.10 -0.64
CA VAL A 138 10.56 -5.08 0.83
C VAL A 138 9.31 -4.42 1.38
N LEU A 139 8.47 -5.20 2.06
CA LEU A 139 7.19 -4.76 2.61
C LEU A 139 7.25 -4.70 4.14
N PHE A 140 6.84 -3.59 4.72
CA PHE A 140 6.84 -3.37 6.17
C PHE A 140 5.46 -3.62 6.77
N TYR A 141 5.30 -4.76 7.43
CA TYR A 141 4.06 -5.07 8.12
C TYR A 141 4.05 -4.46 9.52
N THR A 142 3.18 -3.45 9.69
CA THR A 142 3.04 -2.68 10.93
C THR A 142 1.69 -2.85 11.62
N ALA A 143 0.76 -3.58 10.98
CA ALA A 143 -0.66 -3.67 11.33
C ALA A 143 -1.41 -2.32 11.32
N TRP A 144 -0.83 -1.26 10.73
CA TRP A 144 -1.48 0.06 10.67
C TRP A 144 -2.72 0.09 9.76
N ASP A 145 -2.81 -0.85 8.81
CA ASP A 145 -3.98 -1.09 7.95
C ASP A 145 -5.26 -1.34 8.76
N THR A 146 -5.13 -1.90 9.98
CA THR A 146 -6.28 -2.13 10.88
C THR A 146 -6.97 -0.83 11.34
N ARG A 147 -6.30 0.31 11.18
CA ARG A 147 -6.82 1.64 11.50
C ARG A 147 -7.46 2.33 10.28
N TRP A 148 -7.44 1.71 9.10
CA TRP A 148 -8.02 2.29 7.88
C TRP A 148 -9.46 2.76 8.09
N ARG A 149 -9.81 3.92 7.50
CA ARG A 149 -11.12 4.59 7.65
C ARG A 149 -11.46 5.04 9.07
N THR A 150 -10.49 5.12 9.98
CA THR A 150 -10.66 5.74 11.30
C THR A 150 -9.90 7.06 11.40
N GLU A 151 -10.27 7.92 12.34
CA GLU A 151 -9.53 9.16 12.61
C GLU A 151 -8.07 8.89 13.00
N ASP A 152 -7.81 7.73 13.60
CA ASP A 152 -6.48 7.33 14.04
C ASP A 152 -5.52 7.02 12.88
N TYR A 153 -6.02 6.68 11.70
CA TYR A 153 -5.18 6.38 10.54
C TYR A 153 -4.28 7.57 10.17
N SER A 154 -4.83 8.79 10.23
CA SER A 154 -4.19 10.04 9.79
C SER A 154 -3.77 10.94 10.97
N ASN A 155 -3.53 10.38 12.15
CA ASN A 155 -3.14 11.15 13.34
C ASN A 155 -1.63 11.45 13.43
N GLY A 156 -0.83 11.03 12.44
CA GLY A 156 0.63 11.21 12.40
C GLY A 156 1.44 10.27 13.31
N ARG A 157 0.77 9.32 14.00
CA ARG A 157 1.40 8.34 14.89
C ARG A 157 1.72 7.00 14.22
N HIS A 158 1.63 6.91 12.89
CA HIS A 158 2.00 5.71 12.15
C HIS A 158 3.51 5.42 12.29
N PRO A 159 3.94 4.14 12.20
CA PRO A 159 5.34 3.78 12.03
C PRO A 159 5.92 4.37 10.74
N PHE A 160 7.24 4.49 10.67
CA PHE A 160 7.95 5.07 9.53
C PHE A 160 9.37 4.53 9.42
N LEU A 161 9.95 4.61 8.22
CA LEU A 161 11.37 4.33 8.00
C LEU A 161 12.21 5.52 8.49
N SER A 162 13.24 5.25 9.27
CA SER A 162 14.25 6.27 9.56
C SER A 162 15.10 6.59 8.33
N ALA A 163 15.85 7.70 8.38
CA ALA A 163 16.68 8.13 7.26
C ALA A 163 17.76 7.09 6.88
N ASP A 164 18.39 6.45 7.87
CA ASP A 164 19.37 5.38 7.68
C ASP A 164 18.75 4.12 7.08
N ALA A 165 17.51 3.75 7.45
CA ALA A 165 16.81 2.63 6.84
C ALA A 165 16.48 2.88 5.36
N ALA A 166 15.97 4.08 5.04
CA ALA A 166 15.70 4.48 3.66
C ALA A 166 16.99 4.50 2.81
N GLN A 167 18.09 5.02 3.37
CA GLN A 167 19.39 5.04 2.70
C GLN A 167 19.91 3.61 2.47
N PHE A 168 19.83 2.72 3.47
CA PHE A 168 20.24 1.32 3.34
C PHE A 168 19.49 0.61 2.20
N LEU A 169 18.16 0.74 2.14
CA LEU A 169 17.35 0.10 1.09
C LEU A 169 17.73 0.58 -0.31
N ALA A 170 17.98 1.89 -0.46
CA ALA A 170 18.43 2.48 -1.71
C ALA A 170 19.81 1.98 -2.11
N ASP A 171 20.78 2.01 -1.20
CA ASP A 171 22.17 1.59 -1.46
C ASP A 171 22.29 0.08 -1.72
N ALA A 172 21.51 -0.73 -1.01
CA ALA A 172 21.46 -2.18 -1.18
C ALA A 172 20.68 -2.61 -2.44
N GLY A 173 19.95 -1.69 -3.08
CA GLY A 173 19.25 -1.91 -4.34
C GLY A 173 17.95 -2.68 -4.20
N ALA A 174 17.14 -2.40 -3.16
CA ALA A 174 15.75 -2.85 -3.12
C ALA A 174 15.00 -2.35 -4.35
N ALA A 175 14.18 -3.21 -4.97
CA ALA A 175 13.45 -2.86 -6.20
C ALA A 175 12.18 -2.06 -5.90
N LEU A 176 11.50 -2.41 -4.81
CA LEU A 176 10.24 -1.82 -4.37
C LEU A 176 10.22 -1.79 -2.84
N VAL A 177 9.69 -0.70 -2.26
CA VAL A 177 9.53 -0.54 -0.82
C VAL A 177 8.08 -0.15 -0.55
N GLY A 178 7.42 -0.82 0.40
CA GLY A 178 6.01 -0.59 0.75
C GLY A 178 5.67 -0.94 2.18
#